data_AF-A0A2X3DC73-F1
#
_entry.id   AF-A0A2X3DC73-F1
#
_cell.length_a   1.000
_cell.length_b   1.000
_cell.length_c   1.000
_cell.angle_alpha   90.00
_cell.angle_beta   90.00
_cell.angle_gamma   90.00
#
_symmetry.space_group_name_H-M   'P 1'
#
loop_
_entity.id
_entity.type
_entity.pdbx_description
1 polymer ?
#
loop_
_entity_poly.entity_id
_entity_poly.type
_entity_poly.pdbx_seq_one_letter_code
_entity_poly.pdbx_strand_id
1 'polypeptide(L)'
;MTTMVGGGTGPAAGTHATTCTPGPWYISRMLQAADSLPVNIGLLGKGNVSQPDALREQVAAGVIGLKIHEDWGATPAAIDCALTVADEMDVQVALHSDTLNESGFVEDTLAAIGGRTIHTFHTEGPAAAMRPDIITACAHPNILPSSTNPTLPYTLNTIDEHLDMLMVCHHLDPDIAETWPLPSRAFAGNHRCGRVCTISAPSRSPPPIRRPWAASGK
;
A
#
# COMPACT_ATOMS: atom_id res chain seq x y z
N MET A 1 6.29 -18.01 5.77
CA MET A 1 6.79 -16.61 5.81
C MET A 1 7.58 -16.45 7.11
N THR A 2 8.83 -16.02 7.03
CA THR A 2 9.75 -15.85 8.18
C THR A 2 10.09 -14.39 8.47
N THR A 3 9.73 -13.48 7.57
CA THR A 3 9.88 -12.02 7.70
C THR A 3 8.55 -11.36 7.35
N MET A 4 8.14 -10.36 8.13
CA MET A 4 6.96 -9.55 7.87
C MET A 4 7.33 -8.07 7.98
N VAL A 5 7.05 -7.31 6.92
CA VAL A 5 7.22 -5.85 6.89
C VAL A 5 5.86 -5.22 6.72
N GLY A 6 5.55 -4.22 7.55
CA GLY A 6 4.25 -3.54 7.53
C GLY A 6 4.16 -2.53 8.67
N GLY A 7 2.95 -2.08 9.01
CA GLY A 7 2.74 -1.17 10.12
C GLY A 7 1.36 -1.35 10.73
N GLY A 8 1.18 -0.91 11.97
CA GLY A 8 -0.08 -1.02 12.68
C GLY A 8 0.07 -0.94 14.20
N THR A 9 -1.05 -0.78 14.89
CA THR A 9 -1.12 -0.62 16.35
C THR A 9 -2.18 -1.52 17.00
N GLY A 10 -2.53 -2.61 16.31
CA GLY A 10 -3.64 -3.48 16.67
C GLY A 10 -4.91 -3.19 15.86
N PRO A 11 -6.10 -3.60 16.31
CA PRO A 11 -7.37 -3.45 15.59
C PRO A 11 -7.94 -2.03 15.74
N ALA A 12 -7.16 -1.04 15.32
CA ALA A 12 -7.59 0.36 15.25
C ALA A 12 -7.98 0.71 13.81
N ALA A 13 -8.94 1.62 13.62
CA ALA A 13 -9.41 2.02 12.29
C ALA A 13 -8.25 2.38 11.33
N GLY A 14 -7.27 3.17 11.80
CA GLY A 14 -6.09 3.51 11.01
C GLY A 14 -5.23 2.31 10.59
N THR A 15 -5.16 1.25 11.41
CA THR A 15 -4.45 0.00 11.07
C THR A 15 -5.30 -0.94 10.21
N HIS A 16 -6.62 -0.88 10.34
CA HIS A 16 -7.55 -1.58 9.45
C HIS A 16 -7.54 -1.02 8.03
N ALA A 17 -7.16 0.25 7.85
CA ALA A 17 -6.99 0.85 6.53
C ALA A 17 -5.53 0.75 6.06
N THR A 18 -4.58 1.16 6.91
CA THR A 18 -3.23 1.51 6.49
C THR A 18 -2.16 0.70 7.20
N THR A 19 -1.07 0.37 6.50
CA THR A 19 0.12 -0.26 7.08
C THR A 19 1.05 0.79 7.74
N CYS A 20 0.53 1.54 8.70
CA CYS A 20 1.24 2.61 9.39
C CYS A 20 1.29 2.37 10.91
N THR A 21 2.48 2.50 11.51
CA THR A 21 2.69 2.59 12.96
C THR A 21 2.98 4.05 13.31
N PRO A 22 1.97 4.86 13.70
CA PRO A 22 2.11 6.32 13.73
C PRO A 22 2.83 6.81 15.00
N GLY A 23 3.96 7.48 14.80
CA GLY A 23 4.65 8.26 15.84
C GLY A 23 5.53 7.44 16.81
N PRO A 24 6.52 8.09 17.47
CA PRO A 24 7.56 7.40 18.24
C PRO A 24 7.06 6.47 19.34
N TRP A 25 5.97 6.86 20.03
CA TRP A 25 5.42 6.08 21.13
C TRP A 25 4.90 4.71 20.65
N TYR A 26 4.08 4.68 19.60
CA TYR A 26 3.56 3.43 19.05
C TYR A 26 4.67 2.60 18.42
N ILE A 27 5.64 3.22 17.73
CA ILE A 27 6.79 2.53 17.17
C ILE A 27 7.55 1.79 18.27
N SER A 28 7.85 2.47 19.38
CA SER A 28 8.52 1.85 20.54
C SER A 28 7.73 0.69 21.13
N ARG A 29 6.40 0.81 21.26
CA ARG A 29 5.54 -0.28 21.76
C ARG A 29 5.47 -1.47 20.82
N MET A 30 5.42 -1.23 19.52
CA MET A 30 5.35 -2.31 18.53
C MET A 30 6.69 -3.02 18.38
N LEU A 31 7.83 -2.33 18.54
CA LEU A 31 9.14 -2.97 18.62
C LEU A 31 9.25 -3.87 19.85
N GLN A 32 8.79 -3.42 21.02
CA GLN A 32 8.71 -4.25 22.23
C GLN A 32 7.81 -5.49 22.02
N ALA A 33 6.69 -5.32 21.32
CA ALA A 33 5.81 -6.44 21.00
C ALA A 33 6.43 -7.42 19.99
N ALA A 34 7.26 -6.94 19.06
CA ALA A 34 7.92 -7.76 18.05
C ALA A 34 8.84 -8.83 18.66
N ASP A 35 9.46 -8.55 19.82
CA ASP A 35 10.30 -9.51 20.57
C ASP A 35 9.55 -10.79 20.98
N SER A 36 8.22 -10.74 21.04
CA SER A 36 7.38 -11.90 21.38
C SER A 36 7.07 -12.82 20.18
N LEU A 37 7.46 -12.44 18.96
CA LEU A 37 7.07 -13.13 17.74
C LEU A 37 8.26 -13.89 17.12
N PRO A 38 8.08 -15.14 16.66
CA PRO A 38 9.15 -15.94 16.07
C PRO A 38 9.34 -15.64 14.57
N VAL A 39 9.32 -14.36 14.19
CA VAL A 39 9.53 -13.88 12.81
C VAL A 39 10.32 -12.57 12.82
N ASN A 40 11.05 -12.28 11.75
CA ASN A 40 11.68 -10.97 11.59
C ASN A 40 10.59 -9.91 11.32
N ILE A 41 10.64 -8.77 12.01
CA ILE A 41 9.66 -7.69 11.85
C ILE A 41 10.37 -6.41 11.40
N GLY A 42 9.82 -5.76 10.37
CA GLY A 42 10.15 -4.39 9.99
C GLY A 42 8.90 -3.51 10.05
N LEU A 43 8.99 -2.36 10.73
CA LEU A 43 7.86 -1.44 10.88
C LEU A 43 7.89 -0.32 9.84
N LEU A 44 6.72 0.11 9.37
CA LEU A 44 6.51 1.27 8.53
C LEU A 44 5.84 2.38 9.33
N GLY A 45 6.39 3.60 9.28
CA GLY A 45 5.78 4.80 9.86
C GLY A 45 4.71 5.39 8.96
N LYS A 46 4.00 6.42 9.44
CA LYS A 46 3.07 7.20 8.62
C LYS A 46 3.84 8.24 7.83
N GLY A 47 3.84 8.14 6.49
CA GLY A 47 4.55 9.04 5.58
C GLY A 47 3.77 10.31 5.18
N ASN A 48 2.48 10.38 5.50
CA ASN A 48 1.59 11.47 5.06
C ASN A 48 1.73 12.73 5.94
N VAL A 49 2.72 13.57 5.65
CA VAL A 49 2.88 14.91 6.24
C VAL A 49 3.76 15.76 5.32
N SER A 50 3.60 17.08 5.34
CA SER A 50 4.43 18.01 4.56
C SER A 50 5.49 18.74 5.41
N GLN A 51 5.71 18.30 6.65
CA GLN A 51 6.78 18.77 7.53
C GLN A 51 7.76 17.60 7.76
N PRO A 52 9.00 17.67 7.25
CA PRO A 52 9.91 16.53 7.23
C PRO A 52 10.34 16.07 8.63
N ASP A 53 10.40 16.97 9.62
CA ASP A 53 10.84 16.61 10.97
C ASP A 53 9.93 15.57 11.63
N ALA A 54 8.62 15.61 11.36
CA ALA A 54 7.67 14.61 11.85
C ALA A 54 7.92 13.21 11.25
N LEU A 55 8.55 13.13 10.08
CA LEU A 55 8.97 11.86 9.47
C LEU A 55 10.31 11.40 10.02
N ARG A 56 11.28 12.33 10.16
CA ARG A 56 12.59 12.05 10.76
C ARG A 56 12.45 11.50 12.17
N GLU A 57 11.53 12.04 12.98
CA GLU A 57 11.23 11.52 14.32
C GLU A 57 10.75 10.06 14.30
N GLN A 58 9.92 9.69 13.32
CA GLN A 58 9.44 8.31 13.20
C GLN A 58 10.57 7.37 12.79
N VAL A 59 11.38 7.75 11.79
CA VAL A 59 12.54 6.95 11.35
C VAL A 59 13.53 6.77 12.49
N ALA A 60 13.86 7.86 13.20
CA ALA A 60 14.73 7.82 14.38
C ALA A 60 14.16 6.94 15.51
N ALA A 61 12.84 6.79 15.61
CA ALA A 61 12.21 5.89 16.57
C ALA A 61 12.28 4.40 16.19
N GLY A 62 12.67 4.06 14.95
CA GLY A 62 13.00 2.69 14.53
C GLY A 62 12.13 2.09 13.41
N VAL A 63 11.39 2.89 12.65
CA VAL A 63 10.75 2.38 11.41
C VAL A 63 11.79 2.25 10.30
N ILE A 64 11.64 1.23 9.45
CA ILE A 64 12.55 0.96 8.31
C ILE A 64 12.03 1.53 6.99
N GLY A 65 10.92 2.27 7.05
CA GLY A 65 10.27 2.86 5.90
C GLY A 65 9.03 3.65 6.30
N LEU A 66 8.46 4.34 5.33
CA LEU A 66 7.28 5.18 5.48
C LEU A 66 6.19 4.71 4.51
N LYS A 67 4.95 4.58 5.00
CA LYS A 67 3.79 4.31 4.16
C LYS A 67 3.05 5.62 3.88
N ILE A 68 2.92 5.96 2.61
CA ILE A 68 1.99 6.98 2.11
C ILE A 68 0.69 6.25 1.75
N HIS A 69 -0.42 6.70 2.31
CA HIS A 69 -1.75 6.14 2.05
C HIS A 69 -2.76 7.24 1.72
N GLU A 70 -3.68 6.99 0.78
CA GLU A 70 -4.68 7.99 0.39
C GLU A 70 -5.63 8.38 1.54
N ASP A 71 -5.98 7.45 2.42
CA ASP A 71 -6.77 7.67 3.63
C ASP A 71 -6.16 8.70 4.60
N TRP A 72 -4.85 8.96 4.47
CA TRP A 72 -4.15 10.02 5.20
C TRP A 72 -3.74 11.20 4.29
N GLY A 73 -4.16 11.20 3.02
CA GLY A 73 -3.82 12.17 1.99
C GLY A 73 -2.53 11.81 1.24
N ALA A 74 -2.64 11.11 0.10
CA ALA A 74 -1.50 10.73 -0.76
C ALA A 74 -1.16 11.84 -1.77
N THR A 75 -1.03 13.08 -1.29
CA THR A 75 -0.85 14.26 -2.13
C THR A 75 0.60 14.41 -2.64
N PRO A 76 0.84 15.14 -3.74
CA PRO A 76 2.18 15.44 -4.24
C PRO A 76 3.13 16.01 -3.17
N ALA A 77 2.64 16.89 -2.29
CA ALA A 77 3.44 17.49 -1.23
C ALA A 77 3.87 16.47 -0.16
N ALA A 78 2.97 15.55 0.22
CA ALA A 78 3.30 14.48 1.15
C ALA A 78 4.27 13.46 0.53
N ILE A 79 4.09 13.14 -0.76
CA ILE A 79 4.99 12.27 -1.52
C ILE A 79 6.40 12.85 -1.57
N ASP A 80 6.53 14.12 -1.96
CA ASP A 80 7.82 14.79 -2.05
C ASP A 80 8.53 14.87 -0.68
N CYS A 81 7.78 15.22 0.37
CA CYS A 81 8.32 15.30 1.72
C CYS A 81 8.85 13.94 2.21
N ALA A 82 8.07 12.87 2.03
CA ALA A 82 8.46 11.53 2.45
C ALA A 82 9.65 10.98 1.66
N LEU A 83 9.71 11.22 0.35
CA LEU A 83 10.84 10.80 -0.48
C LEU A 83 12.11 11.58 -0.17
N THR A 84 11.99 12.86 0.16
CA THR A 84 13.14 13.66 0.63
C THR A 84 13.73 13.07 1.92
N VAL A 85 12.89 12.75 2.91
CA VAL A 85 13.36 12.13 4.16
C VAL A 85 13.88 10.71 3.93
N ALA A 86 13.30 9.97 2.99
CA ALA A 86 13.77 8.64 2.62
C ALA A 86 15.19 8.66 2.05
N ASP A 87 15.49 9.59 1.14
CA ASP A 87 16.83 9.77 0.58
C ASP A 87 17.84 10.23 1.66
N GLU A 88 17.42 11.07 2.61
CA GLU A 88 18.26 11.54 3.72
C GLU A 88 18.63 10.42 4.71
N MET A 89 17.71 9.49 4.96
CA MET A 89 17.82 8.51 6.05
C MET A 89 17.95 7.06 5.58
N ASP A 90 18.05 6.84 4.27
CA ASP A 90 18.20 5.52 3.61
C ASP A 90 17.11 4.52 4.04
N VAL A 91 15.86 4.93 3.92
CA VAL A 91 14.68 4.08 4.20
C VAL A 91 13.76 3.99 2.99
N GLN A 92 12.94 2.94 2.91
CA GLN A 92 12.02 2.78 1.77
C GLN A 92 10.73 3.58 1.95
N VAL A 93 10.12 4.02 0.84
CA VAL A 93 8.75 4.57 0.83
C VAL A 93 7.82 3.59 0.14
N ALA A 94 6.74 3.20 0.82
CA ALA A 94 5.64 2.43 0.25
C ALA A 94 4.48 3.36 -0.10
N LEU A 95 3.90 3.21 -1.29
CA LEU A 95 2.83 4.07 -1.79
C LEU A 95 1.54 3.30 -2.06
N HIS A 96 0.46 3.80 -1.49
CA HIS A 96 -0.92 3.62 -1.93
C HIS A 96 -1.40 5.01 -2.38
N SER A 97 -1.55 5.20 -3.69
CA SER A 97 -1.78 6.51 -4.30
C SER A 97 -3.24 6.95 -4.23
N ASP A 98 -3.49 8.20 -4.64
CA ASP A 98 -4.80 8.87 -4.63
C ASP A 98 -5.79 8.27 -5.64
N THR A 99 -6.63 7.33 -5.21
CA THR A 99 -7.60 6.65 -6.08
C THR A 99 -8.62 7.60 -6.69
N LEU A 100 -8.89 8.71 -6.00
CA LEU A 100 -9.90 9.69 -6.38
C LEU A 100 -9.40 10.65 -7.46
N ASN A 101 -8.09 10.67 -7.71
CA ASN A 101 -7.43 11.71 -8.50
C ASN A 101 -7.77 13.11 -7.96
N GLU A 102 -7.92 13.25 -6.63
CA GLU A 102 -8.28 14.51 -5.98
C GLU A 102 -7.17 15.57 -6.16
N SER A 103 -5.92 15.12 -6.05
CA SER A 103 -4.73 15.95 -6.11
C SER A 103 -3.99 15.94 -7.45
N GLY A 104 -4.49 15.18 -8.42
CA GLY A 104 -3.92 14.99 -9.76
C GLY A 104 -4.11 13.58 -10.29
N PHE A 105 -3.70 13.34 -11.53
CA PHE A 105 -3.69 12.01 -12.15
C PHE A 105 -2.35 11.29 -11.92
N VAL A 106 -2.22 10.06 -12.45
CA VAL A 106 -1.02 9.23 -12.24
C VAL A 106 0.27 9.93 -12.64
N GLU A 107 0.23 10.72 -13.71
CA GLU A 107 1.34 11.55 -14.18
C GLU A 107 1.79 12.60 -13.15
N ASP A 108 0.85 13.20 -12.41
CA ASP A 108 1.16 14.19 -11.36
C ASP A 108 1.82 13.52 -10.16
N THR A 109 1.34 12.32 -9.79
CA THR A 109 1.99 11.50 -8.76
C THR A 109 3.39 11.05 -9.20
N LEU A 110 3.56 10.61 -10.46
CA LEU A 110 4.86 10.24 -11.01
C LEU A 110 5.82 11.44 -11.08
N ALA A 111 5.30 12.63 -11.41
CA ALA A 111 6.06 13.88 -11.36
C ALA A 111 6.50 14.23 -9.93
N ALA A 112 5.62 14.06 -8.93
CA ALA A 112 5.96 14.25 -7.52
C ALA A 112 7.01 13.25 -7.03
N ILE A 113 6.96 12.00 -7.51
CA ILE A 113 8.02 11.01 -7.24
C ILE A 113 9.37 11.49 -7.79
N GLY A 114 9.39 12.14 -8.95
CA GLY A 114 10.57 12.83 -9.47
C GLY A 114 11.74 11.88 -9.79
N GLY A 115 11.45 10.63 -10.15
CA GLY A 115 12.48 9.62 -10.44
C GLY A 115 13.15 9.01 -9.21
N ARG A 116 12.77 9.37 -7.99
CA ARG A 116 13.27 8.75 -6.75
C ARG A 116 12.72 7.34 -6.55
N THR A 117 13.44 6.51 -5.81
CA THR A 117 13.05 5.12 -5.56
C THR A 117 11.80 5.05 -4.69
N ILE A 118 10.81 4.27 -5.13
CA ILE A 118 9.57 4.08 -4.37
C ILE A 118 8.96 2.70 -4.64
N HIS A 119 8.36 2.10 -3.62
CA HIS A 119 7.63 0.83 -3.71
C HIS A 119 6.13 1.09 -3.87
N THR A 120 5.57 0.81 -5.05
CA THR A 120 4.12 0.88 -5.25
C THR A 120 3.45 -0.40 -4.75
N PHE A 121 2.56 -0.26 -3.77
CA PHE A 121 1.73 -1.36 -3.29
C PHE A 121 0.58 -1.60 -4.28
N HIS A 122 0.18 -2.88 -4.41
CA HIS A 122 -0.96 -3.31 -5.25
C HIS A 122 -1.06 -2.53 -6.56
N THR A 123 0.06 -2.51 -7.31
CA THR A 123 0.25 -1.70 -8.52
C THR A 123 -0.78 -2.00 -9.59
N GLU A 124 -1.48 -3.13 -9.52
CA GLU A 124 -2.57 -3.43 -10.44
C GLU A 124 -3.83 -2.56 -10.20
N GLY A 125 -3.97 -1.91 -9.04
CA GLY A 125 -5.03 -0.92 -8.74
C GLY A 125 -6.39 -1.37 -8.17
N PRO A 126 -6.77 -2.66 -8.02
CA PRO A 126 -8.09 -3.05 -7.53
C PRO A 126 -8.25 -2.89 -6.01
N ALA A 127 -7.15 -2.68 -5.26
CA ALA A 127 -7.18 -2.42 -3.82
C ALA A 127 -7.24 -0.92 -3.48
N ALA A 128 -7.87 -0.12 -4.35
CA ALA A 128 -7.86 1.35 -4.32
C ALA A 128 -6.45 1.92 -4.60
N ALA A 129 -6.12 2.12 -5.87
CA ALA A 129 -5.07 3.06 -6.25
C ALA A 129 -5.52 3.79 -7.52
N MET A 130 -4.88 4.91 -7.86
CA MET A 130 -5.20 5.81 -8.99
C MET A 130 -5.86 5.09 -10.17
N ARG A 131 -7.16 5.36 -10.37
CA ARG A 131 -7.94 4.71 -11.42
C ARG A 131 -7.87 5.51 -12.72
N PRO A 132 -7.85 4.83 -13.89
CA PRO A 132 -7.76 3.37 -14.08
C PRO A 132 -6.31 2.88 -14.32
N ASP A 133 -5.30 3.74 -14.20
CA ASP A 133 -4.03 3.63 -14.91
C ASP A 133 -2.79 3.61 -14.02
N ILE A 134 -2.92 3.46 -12.69
CA ILE A 134 -1.78 3.26 -11.78
C ILE A 134 -0.84 2.12 -12.22
N ILE A 135 -1.36 1.11 -12.93
CA ILE A 135 -0.55 0.01 -13.47
C ILE A 135 0.56 0.48 -14.41
N THR A 136 0.43 1.67 -15.02
CA THR A 136 1.47 2.28 -15.86
C THR A 136 2.76 2.56 -15.09
N ALA A 137 2.68 2.70 -13.76
CA ALA A 137 3.84 2.85 -12.87
C ALA A 137 4.87 1.71 -13.02
N CYS A 138 4.45 0.50 -13.41
CA CYS A 138 5.38 -0.61 -13.63
C CYS A 138 6.35 -0.42 -14.81
N ALA A 139 6.18 0.64 -15.62
CA ALA A 139 7.09 0.98 -16.71
C ALA A 139 8.28 1.84 -16.26
N HIS A 140 8.28 2.37 -15.04
CA HIS A 140 9.30 3.33 -14.58
C HIS A 140 10.45 2.61 -13.85
N PRO A 141 11.72 2.95 -14.15
CA PRO A 141 12.89 2.22 -13.63
C PRO A 141 13.12 2.42 -12.12
N ASN A 142 12.60 3.51 -11.56
CA ASN A 142 12.71 3.86 -10.14
C ASN A 142 11.56 3.28 -9.29
N ILE A 143 10.60 2.59 -9.91
CA ILE A 143 9.45 2.02 -9.21
C ILE A 143 9.69 0.54 -8.95
N LEU A 144 9.44 0.12 -7.70
CA LEU A 144 9.44 -1.27 -7.28
C LEU A 144 7.98 -1.75 -7.16
N PRO A 145 7.37 -2.28 -8.22
CA PRO A 145 5.96 -2.65 -8.22
C PRO A 145 5.69 -3.97 -7.49
N SER A 146 4.58 -4.02 -6.78
CA SER A 146 4.10 -5.22 -6.09
C SER A 146 2.61 -5.43 -6.28
N SER A 147 2.17 -6.68 -6.26
CA SER A 147 0.75 -7.01 -6.21
C SER A 147 0.36 -7.56 -4.85
N THR A 148 -0.88 -7.30 -4.47
CA THR A 148 -1.52 -8.02 -3.37
C THR A 148 -2.17 -9.30 -3.86
N ASN A 149 -2.23 -10.31 -3.01
CA ASN A 149 -2.66 -11.65 -3.38
C ASN A 149 -4.15 -11.88 -3.73
N PRO A 150 -5.15 -11.04 -3.39
CA PRO A 150 -6.55 -11.38 -3.69
C PRO A 150 -6.85 -11.49 -5.20
N THR A 151 -6.09 -10.76 -6.02
CA THR A 151 -6.24 -10.70 -7.48
C THR A 151 -5.42 -11.74 -8.24
N LEU A 152 -4.73 -12.63 -7.53
CA LEU A 152 -3.74 -13.54 -8.08
C LEU A 152 -4.12 -15.03 -7.88
N PRO A 153 -4.31 -15.81 -8.96
CA PRO A 153 -4.56 -15.36 -10.34
C PRO A 153 -6.00 -14.83 -10.50
N TYR A 154 -6.29 -14.26 -11.66
CA TYR A 154 -7.66 -14.01 -12.08
C TYR A 154 -8.46 -15.32 -12.16
N THR A 155 -9.64 -15.34 -11.56
CA THR A 155 -10.57 -16.48 -11.55
C THR A 155 -12.00 -16.01 -11.83
N LEU A 156 -12.92 -16.94 -12.07
CA LEU A 156 -14.34 -16.64 -12.33
C LEU A 156 -14.97 -15.77 -11.22
N ASN A 157 -14.59 -15.99 -9.96
CA ASN A 157 -15.17 -15.27 -8.83
C ASN A 157 -14.44 -13.97 -8.49
N THR A 158 -13.31 -13.68 -9.14
CA THR A 158 -12.44 -12.58 -8.71
C THR A 158 -13.16 -11.24 -8.75
N ILE A 159 -13.96 -10.97 -9.78
CA ILE A 159 -14.68 -9.68 -9.87
C ILE A 159 -15.76 -9.58 -8.80
N ASP A 160 -16.62 -10.58 -8.67
CA ASP A 160 -17.75 -10.56 -7.73
C ASP A 160 -17.26 -10.46 -6.29
N GLU A 161 -16.24 -11.23 -5.92
CA GLU A 161 -15.61 -11.18 -4.59
C GLU A 161 -15.01 -9.79 -4.29
N HIS A 162 -14.34 -9.16 -5.26
CA HIS A 162 -13.71 -7.86 -5.05
C HIS A 162 -14.72 -6.71 -5.01
N LEU A 163 -15.77 -6.79 -5.82
CA LEU A 163 -16.82 -5.78 -5.84
C LEU A 163 -17.52 -5.72 -4.47
N ASP A 164 -17.98 -6.86 -3.96
CA ASP A 164 -18.64 -6.94 -2.65
C ASP A 164 -17.68 -6.52 -1.51
N MET A 165 -16.44 -6.99 -1.55
CA MET A 165 -15.41 -6.59 -0.58
C MET A 165 -15.19 -5.07 -0.56
N LEU A 166 -15.10 -4.42 -1.72
CA LEU A 166 -14.89 -2.97 -1.80
C LEU A 166 -16.09 -2.22 -1.23
N MET A 167 -17.32 -2.67 -1.55
CA MET A 167 -18.55 -2.07 -1.05
C MET A 167 -18.63 -2.16 0.47
N VAL A 168 -18.34 -3.33 1.05
CA VAL A 168 -18.32 -3.53 2.50
C VAL A 168 -17.24 -2.69 3.17
N CYS A 169 -16.01 -2.71 2.65
CA CYS A 169 -14.89 -1.99 3.27
C CYS A 169 -15.08 -0.47 3.27
N HIS A 170 -15.74 0.08 2.23
CA HIS A 170 -15.95 1.53 2.09
C HIS A 170 -17.38 1.95 2.44
N HIS A 171 -18.21 1.04 2.96
CA HIS A 171 -19.60 1.29 3.33
C HIS A 171 -20.41 1.91 2.19
N LEU A 172 -20.19 1.41 0.98
CA LEU A 172 -20.86 1.87 -0.24
C LEU A 172 -22.22 1.18 -0.37
N ASP A 173 -23.16 1.88 -0.99
CA ASP A 173 -24.52 1.39 -1.20
C ASP A 173 -24.72 1.07 -2.70
N PRO A 174 -25.13 -0.16 -3.09
CA PRO A 174 -25.38 -0.47 -4.49
C PRO A 174 -26.55 0.32 -5.09
N ASP A 175 -27.43 0.89 -4.27
CA ASP A 175 -28.59 1.66 -4.70
C ASP A 175 -28.26 3.14 -4.99
N ILE A 176 -27.05 3.60 -4.65
CA ILE A 176 -26.56 4.95 -4.94
C ILE A 176 -25.62 4.90 -6.15
N ALA A 177 -25.90 5.68 -7.19
CA ALA A 177 -25.17 5.59 -8.46
C ALA A 177 -23.69 6.03 -8.32
N GLU A 178 -23.44 7.05 -7.50
CA GLU A 178 -22.11 7.63 -7.27
C GLU A 178 -21.19 6.70 -6.46
N THR A 179 -21.76 5.77 -5.70
CA THR A 179 -21.01 4.80 -4.90
C THR A 179 -20.72 3.52 -5.69
N TRP A 180 -21.24 3.39 -6.91
CA TRP A 180 -20.93 2.24 -7.76
C TRP A 180 -19.44 2.23 -8.14
N PRO A 181 -18.70 1.16 -7.82
CA PRO A 181 -17.28 1.09 -8.16
C PRO A 181 -17.07 1.06 -9.67
N LEU A 182 -16.19 1.94 -10.17
CA LEU A 182 -15.72 1.84 -11.54
C LEU A 182 -14.94 0.53 -11.73
N PRO A 183 -15.33 -0.34 -12.67
CA PRO A 183 -14.63 -1.61 -12.90
C PRO A 183 -13.24 -1.35 -13.50
N SER A 184 -12.17 -1.67 -12.75
CA SER A 184 -10.80 -1.71 -13.28
C SER A 184 -10.49 -3.12 -13.81
N ARG A 185 -10.01 -3.23 -15.06
CA ARG A 185 -9.70 -4.51 -15.74
C ARG A 185 -8.22 -4.88 -15.68
N ALA A 186 -7.49 -4.41 -14.68
CA ALA A 186 -6.05 -4.67 -14.55
C ALA A 186 -5.81 -5.97 -13.75
N PHE A 187 -5.72 -7.11 -14.44
CA PHE A 187 -5.45 -8.40 -13.80
C PHE A 187 -4.32 -9.19 -14.46
N ALA A 188 -3.44 -9.73 -13.60
CA ALA A 188 -2.51 -10.87 -13.75
C ALA A 188 -1.48 -10.91 -14.90
N GLY A 189 -1.62 -10.16 -16.00
CA GLY A 189 -0.70 -10.26 -17.15
C GLY A 189 0.75 -9.85 -16.86
N ASN A 190 0.95 -8.88 -15.96
CA ASN A 190 2.25 -8.24 -15.74
C ASN A 190 3.25 -9.06 -14.91
N HIS A 191 2.80 -10.06 -14.16
CA HIS A 191 3.70 -10.97 -13.42
C HIS A 191 4.48 -11.89 -14.37
N ARG A 192 3.83 -12.40 -15.43
CA ARG A 192 4.48 -13.32 -16.39
C ARG A 192 5.56 -12.66 -17.24
N CYS A 193 5.47 -11.35 -17.46
CA CYS A 193 6.47 -10.58 -18.20
C CYS A 193 7.52 -9.91 -17.29
N GLY A 194 7.51 -10.19 -15.98
CA GLY A 194 8.48 -9.66 -15.03
C GLY A 194 8.35 -8.17 -14.72
N ARG A 195 7.21 -7.55 -15.06
CA ARG A 195 6.95 -6.12 -14.81
C ARG A 195 6.44 -5.83 -13.39
N VAL A 196 5.95 -6.84 -12.67
CA VAL A 196 5.68 -6.76 -11.22
C VAL A 196 6.69 -7.65 -10.50
N CYS A 197 7.40 -7.08 -9.53
CA CYS A 197 8.60 -7.69 -8.98
C CYS A 197 8.34 -8.49 -7.69
N THR A 198 7.24 -8.19 -6.98
CA THR A 198 6.93 -8.84 -5.70
C THR A 198 5.43 -9.13 -5.54
N ILE A 199 5.13 -10.16 -4.73
CA ILE A 199 3.77 -10.49 -4.28
C ILE A 199 3.74 -10.35 -2.77
N SER A 200 2.80 -9.56 -2.25
CA SER A 200 2.58 -9.35 -0.82
C SER A 200 1.16 -9.77 -0.41
N ALA A 201 0.94 -9.89 0.89
CA ALA A 201 -0.38 -10.17 1.44
C ALA A 201 -0.88 -8.95 2.24
N PRO A 202 -2.06 -8.40 1.92
CA PRO A 202 -2.76 -7.56 2.88
C PRO A 202 -3.22 -8.49 3.99
N SER A 203 -2.59 -8.43 5.17
CA SER A 203 -2.82 -9.44 6.20
C SER A 203 -4.27 -9.44 6.69
N ARG A 204 -4.94 -8.27 6.68
CA ARG A 204 -6.36 -8.06 7.02
C ARG A 204 -7.03 -6.86 6.30
N SER A 205 -6.34 -6.20 5.38
CA SER A 205 -6.74 -4.87 4.86
C SER A 205 -6.36 -4.67 3.39
N PRO A 206 -7.25 -5.01 2.43
CA PRO A 206 -8.49 -5.75 2.68
C PRO A 206 -8.19 -7.21 3.12
N PRO A 207 -9.10 -7.87 3.87
CA PRO A 207 -8.84 -9.20 4.40
C PRO A 207 -8.50 -10.20 3.29
N PRO A 208 -7.47 -11.03 3.46
CA PRO A 208 -7.00 -11.89 2.39
C PRO A 208 -8.01 -13.00 2.15
N ILE A 209 -8.67 -12.97 0.99
CA ILE A 209 -9.52 -14.07 0.50
C ILE A 209 -8.63 -15.27 0.13
N ARG A 210 -7.36 -15.02 -0.23
CA ARG A 210 -6.38 -16.03 -0.64
C ARG A 210 -5.09 -15.92 0.15
N ARG A 211 -4.47 -17.05 0.48
CA ARG A 211 -3.17 -17.08 1.17
C ARG A 211 -2.04 -16.86 0.16
N PRO A 212 -0.98 -16.10 0.52
CA PRO A 212 0.14 -15.82 -0.38
C PRO A 212 0.96 -17.07 -0.79
N TRP A 213 0.71 -18.23 -0.17
CA TRP A 213 1.42 -19.49 -0.45
C TRP A 213 0.49 -20.71 -0.41
N ALA A 214 -0.78 -20.57 -0.80
CA ALA A 214 -1.61 -21.76 -1.02
C ALA A 214 -1.08 -22.50 -2.27
N ALA A 215 -0.18 -23.46 -2.06
CA ALA A 215 0.13 -24.46 -3.07
C ALA A 215 -1.19 -25.08 -3.54
N SER A 216 -1.41 -25.13 -4.85
CA SER A 216 -2.45 -25.95 -5.46
C SER A 216 -2.18 -27.41 -5.12
N GLY A 217 -2.61 -27.85 -3.94
CA GLY A 217 -2.72 -29.24 -3.56
C GLY A 217 -4.06 -29.78 -4.06
N LYS A 218 -4.11 -30.12 -5.34
CA LYS A 218 -4.94 -31.19 -5.90
C LYS A 218 -4.15 -31.87 -7.02
#